data_AF-A0A0Q6TB04-F1
#
_entry.id   AF-A0A0Q6TB04-F1
#
_cell.length_a   1.000
_cell.length_b   1.000
_cell.length_c   1.000
_cell.angle_alpha   90.00
_cell.angle_beta   90.00
_cell.angle_gamma   90.00
#
_symmetry.space_group_name_H-M   'P 1'
#
loop_
_entity.id
_entity.type
_entity.pdbx_description
1 polymer ?
#
loop_
_entity_poly.entity_id
_entity_poly.type
_entity_poly.pdbx_seq_one_letter_code
_entity_poly.pdbx_strand_id
1 'polypeptide(L)'
;MKLLKQLAVVAALSSIASYASALTPIADADLSKVSGRDGVSIAADLHVNIGSFVYTDTDTTGGSVSFNNIKISGAIAATIDIVNNATFQGEVSAYNADGSVNANTTLGVISPLAVPGASAGLAAFQPTGDVVKIAIPQVDTVKNLSMSVDSIKMGNSTASYGSFAVNDIKLQGTTVYIWAH
;
A
#
# COMPACT_ATOMS: atom_id res chain seq x y z
N MET A 1 28.66 -32.47 63.09
CA MET A 1 29.17 -32.07 61.75
C MET A 1 28.26 -32.43 60.57
N LYS A 2 27.42 -33.49 60.65
CA LYS A 2 26.52 -33.85 59.53
C LYS A 2 25.43 -32.81 59.23
N LEU A 3 24.80 -32.24 60.27
CA LEU A 3 23.74 -31.22 60.09
C LEU A 3 24.25 -29.91 59.46
N LEU A 4 25.44 -29.43 59.83
CA LEU A 4 26.02 -28.20 59.27
C LEU A 4 26.35 -28.32 57.77
N LYS A 5 26.78 -29.50 57.32
CA LYS A 5 27.04 -29.77 55.90
C LYS A 5 25.75 -29.86 55.08
N GLN A 6 24.67 -30.40 55.66
CA GLN A 6 23.36 -30.44 55.01
C GLN A 6 22.75 -29.04 54.88
N LEU A 7 22.90 -28.19 55.90
CA LEU A 7 22.40 -26.82 55.88
C LEU A 7 23.10 -25.96 54.81
N ALA A 8 24.41 -26.14 54.62
CA ALA A 8 25.18 -25.43 53.59
C ALA A 8 24.76 -25.82 52.17
N VAL A 9 24.43 -27.10 51.93
CA VAL A 9 23.95 -27.58 50.63
C VAL A 9 22.55 -27.05 50.32
N VAL A 10 21.66 -26.98 51.33
CA VAL A 10 20.31 -26.42 51.17
C VAL A 10 20.35 -24.90 50.94
N ALA A 11 21.23 -24.18 51.62
CA ALA A 11 21.46 -22.75 51.40
C ALA A 11 22.04 -22.47 50.00
N ALA A 12 22.95 -23.33 49.53
CA ALA A 12 23.50 -23.21 48.17
C ALA A 12 22.44 -23.50 47.09
N LEU A 13 21.63 -24.56 47.23
CA LEU A 13 20.57 -24.89 46.26
C LEU A 13 19.45 -23.83 46.21
N SER A 14 19.08 -23.23 47.34
CA SER A 14 18.06 -22.17 47.39
C SER A 14 18.51 -20.85 46.75
N SER A 15 19.82 -20.58 46.69
CA SER A 15 20.38 -19.41 45.99
C SER A 15 20.47 -19.55 44.47
N ILE A 16 20.35 -20.78 43.93
CA ILE A 16 20.40 -21.04 42.48
C ILE A 16 18.98 -21.01 41.87
N ALA A 17 17.95 -21.32 42.68
CA ALA A 17 16.55 -21.28 42.24
C ALA A 17 16.00 -19.86 42.01
N SER A 18 16.71 -18.82 42.44
CA SER A 18 16.28 -17.41 42.34
C SER A 18 16.64 -16.73 41.02
N TYR A 19 17.34 -17.42 40.11
CA TYR A 19 17.71 -16.89 38.78
C TYR A 19 16.87 -17.45 37.63
N ALA A 20 15.80 -18.19 37.91
CA ALA A 20 14.74 -18.36 36.93
C ALA A 20 13.97 -17.04 36.87
N SER A 21 14.47 -16.08 36.11
CA SER A 21 13.66 -14.94 35.67
C SER A 21 12.44 -15.54 34.98
N ALA A 22 11.34 -15.61 35.72
CA ALA A 22 10.11 -16.17 35.24
C ALA A 22 9.75 -15.41 33.96
N LEU A 23 9.62 -16.13 32.85
CA LEU A 23 8.91 -15.65 31.69
C LEU A 23 7.53 -15.23 32.21
N THR A 24 7.31 -13.93 32.39
CA THR A 24 6.00 -13.42 32.79
C THR A 24 5.03 -13.79 31.67
N PRO A 25 4.01 -14.61 31.94
CA PRO A 25 3.00 -14.92 30.94
C PRO A 25 2.34 -13.61 30.55
N ILE A 26 2.51 -13.21 29.30
CA ILE A 26 1.80 -12.07 28.78
C ILE A 26 0.33 -12.49 28.65
N ALA A 27 -0.59 -11.67 29.14
CA ALA A 27 -2.03 -11.98 29.05
C ALA A 27 -2.46 -11.97 27.57
N ASP A 28 -3.42 -12.80 27.18
CA ASP A 28 -3.91 -12.86 25.80
C ASP A 28 -4.45 -11.49 25.33
N ALA A 29 -5.03 -10.73 26.25
CA ALA A 29 -5.45 -9.34 26.04
C ALA A 29 -4.28 -8.35 25.80
N ASP A 30 -3.07 -8.69 26.24
CA ASP A 30 -1.84 -7.95 25.95
C ASP A 30 -1.14 -8.47 24.68
N LEU A 31 -1.26 -9.76 24.35
CA LEU A 31 -0.88 -10.33 23.04
C LEU A 31 -1.73 -9.77 21.90
N SER A 32 -3.02 -9.52 22.12
CA SER A 32 -3.91 -8.83 21.16
C SER A 32 -3.48 -7.39 20.89
N LYS A 33 -2.68 -6.78 21.77
CA LYS A 33 -2.06 -5.45 21.55
C LYS A 33 -0.73 -5.54 20.80
N VAL A 34 -0.14 -6.73 20.73
CA VAL A 34 0.98 -7.07 19.84
C VAL A 34 0.39 -7.52 18.49
N SER A 35 -0.44 -6.68 17.88
CA SER A 35 -0.59 -6.74 16.42
C SER A 35 0.68 -6.15 15.82
N GLY A 36 1.13 -6.65 14.67
CA GLY A 36 2.31 -6.13 13.97
C GLY A 36 2.16 -4.64 13.72
N ARG A 37 2.74 -3.82 14.60
CA ARG A 37 2.59 -2.36 14.60
C ARG A 37 3.38 -1.67 13.51
N ASP A 38 4.16 -2.41 12.73
CA ASP A 38 4.92 -1.85 11.65
C ASP A 38 4.15 -2.05 10.35
N GLY A 39 3.29 -1.06 10.06
CA GLY A 39 2.84 -0.85 8.69
C GLY A 39 4.06 -0.68 7.78
N VAL A 40 4.04 -1.33 6.62
CA VAL A 40 5.15 -1.23 5.66
C VAL A 40 5.04 0.12 4.95
N SER A 41 5.93 1.04 5.31
CA SER A 41 6.06 2.34 4.63
C SER A 41 7.08 2.25 3.52
N ILE A 42 6.67 2.51 2.28
CA ILE A 42 7.53 2.48 1.10
C ILE A 42 7.69 3.91 0.60
N ALA A 43 8.90 4.44 0.68
CA ALA A 43 9.28 5.69 0.04
C ALA A 43 10.34 5.39 -1.01
N ALA A 44 10.09 5.78 -2.26
CA ALA A 44 10.99 5.52 -3.38
C ALA A 44 11.22 6.80 -4.20
N ASP A 45 12.49 7.08 -4.51
CA ASP A 45 12.88 8.00 -5.56
C ASP A 45 13.09 7.17 -6.83
N LEU A 46 12.11 7.21 -7.73
CA LEU A 46 12.07 6.28 -8.86
C LEU A 46 12.80 6.89 -10.06
N HIS A 47 13.93 6.29 -10.44
CA HIS A 47 14.70 6.66 -11.62
C HIS A 47 14.58 5.54 -12.66
N VAL A 48 13.46 5.49 -13.38
CA VAL A 48 13.23 4.47 -14.42
C VAL A 48 13.55 5.06 -15.78
N ASN A 49 14.52 4.45 -16.46
CA ASN A 49 14.86 4.74 -17.84
C ASN A 49 14.50 3.53 -18.71
N ILE A 50 13.66 3.74 -19.72
CA ILE A 50 13.39 2.75 -20.75
C ILE A 50 14.01 3.26 -22.05
N GLY A 51 14.99 2.53 -22.56
CA GLY A 51 15.72 2.93 -23.78
C GLY A 51 14.79 3.13 -24.98
N SER A 52 13.90 2.16 -25.22
CA SER A 52 12.83 2.30 -26.22
C SER A 52 11.67 1.36 -25.97
N PHE A 53 10.44 1.83 -26.23
CA PHE A 53 9.29 0.97 -26.50
C PHE A 53 9.09 0.92 -28.02
N VAL A 54 9.06 -0.29 -28.60
CA VAL A 54 8.90 -0.48 -30.04
C VAL A 54 7.70 -1.37 -30.28
N TYR A 55 6.71 -0.83 -30.98
CA TYR A 55 5.68 -1.64 -31.62
C TYR A 55 6.12 -1.95 -33.05
N THR A 56 6.15 -3.23 -33.40
CA THR A 56 6.45 -3.70 -34.74
C THR A 56 5.25 -4.47 -35.24
N ASP A 57 4.66 -3.99 -36.33
CA ASP A 57 3.69 -4.77 -37.09
C ASP A 57 4.43 -5.89 -37.83
N THR A 58 4.01 -7.13 -37.62
CA THR A 58 4.69 -8.32 -38.15
C THR A 58 4.16 -8.74 -39.52
N ASP A 59 3.20 -8.02 -40.09
CA ASP A 59 2.72 -8.32 -41.44
C ASP A 59 3.75 -7.95 -42.54
N THR A 60 3.56 -8.48 -43.75
CA THR A 60 4.50 -8.34 -44.88
C THR A 60 4.67 -6.89 -45.36
N THR A 61 3.74 -6.01 -44.99
CA THR A 61 3.70 -4.58 -45.32
C THR A 61 3.87 -3.70 -44.07
N GLY A 62 4.22 -4.31 -42.94
CA GLY A 62 4.06 -3.73 -41.62
C GLY A 62 5.01 -2.57 -41.36
N GLY A 63 4.51 -1.57 -40.64
CA GLY A 63 5.33 -0.49 -40.10
C GLY A 63 5.80 -0.78 -38.68
N SER A 64 6.73 0.02 -38.18
CA SER A 64 6.99 0.07 -36.74
C SER A 64 6.85 1.48 -36.22
N VAL A 65 6.58 1.61 -34.92
CA VAL A 65 6.62 2.88 -34.20
C VAL A 65 7.51 2.68 -32.99
N SER A 66 8.50 3.56 -32.82
CA SER A 66 9.38 3.56 -31.66
C SER A 66 9.21 4.83 -30.84
N PHE A 67 9.14 4.67 -29.53
CA PHE A 67 9.18 5.72 -28.52
C PHE A 67 10.52 5.59 -27.83
N ASN A 68 11.37 6.61 -27.99
CA ASN A 68 12.77 6.54 -27.62
C ASN A 68 13.04 7.37 -26.36
N ASN A 69 13.93 6.85 -25.52
CA ASN A 69 14.45 7.49 -24.32
C ASN A 69 13.33 7.91 -23.36
N ILE A 70 12.48 6.95 -22.99
CA ILE A 70 11.39 7.18 -22.07
C ILE A 70 11.97 7.33 -20.66
N LYS A 71 11.63 8.42 -19.99
CA LYS A 71 12.08 8.74 -18.63
C LYS A 71 10.86 8.84 -17.73
N ILE A 72 10.92 8.18 -16.59
CA ILE A 72 9.98 8.37 -15.48
C ILE A 72 10.82 8.80 -14.28
N SER A 73 10.48 9.95 -13.71
CA SER A 73 11.20 10.54 -12.59
C SER A 73 10.25 11.13 -11.58
N GLY A 74 10.63 11.10 -10.30
CA GLY A 74 9.87 11.71 -9.22
C GLY A 74 9.82 10.80 -8.00
N ALA A 75 9.35 11.37 -6.90
CA ALA A 75 9.20 10.65 -5.64
C ALA A 75 7.76 10.17 -5.47
N ILE A 76 7.61 8.93 -5.01
CA ILE A 76 6.32 8.39 -4.54
C ILE A 76 6.54 7.87 -3.12
N ALA A 77 5.67 8.33 -2.21
CA ALA A 77 5.53 7.74 -0.88
C ALA A 77 4.20 7.00 -0.84
N ALA A 78 4.21 5.76 -0.37
CA ALA A 78 3.02 4.95 -0.20
C ALA A 78 3.07 4.20 1.14
N THR A 79 1.92 4.11 1.78
CA THR A 79 1.70 3.26 2.95
C THR A 79 0.87 2.07 2.54
N ILE A 80 1.27 0.88 2.97
CA ILE A 80 0.52 -0.35 2.75
C ILE A 80 0.07 -0.87 4.11
N ASP A 81 -1.22 -1.15 4.24
CA ASP A 81 -1.82 -1.67 5.45
C ASP A 81 -2.92 -2.69 5.13
N ILE A 82 -3.22 -3.57 6.08
CA ILE A 82 -4.41 -4.43 6.03
C ILE A 82 -5.44 -3.81 6.96
N VAL A 83 -6.54 -3.33 6.38
CA VAL A 83 -7.65 -2.76 7.14
C VAL A 83 -8.81 -3.74 7.19
N ASN A 84 -9.45 -3.83 8.36
CA ASN A 84 -10.60 -4.70 8.53
C ASN A 84 -11.83 -4.15 7.77
N ASN A 85 -12.80 -5.03 7.52
CA ASN A 85 -14.01 -4.68 6.78
C ASN A 85 -14.75 -3.49 7.40
N ALA A 86 -14.88 -3.40 8.72
CA ALA A 86 -15.58 -2.28 9.36
C ALA A 86 -14.91 -0.93 9.10
N THR A 87 -13.57 -0.87 9.18
CA THR A 87 -12.79 0.33 8.85
C THR A 87 -12.92 0.67 7.36
N PHE A 88 -12.81 -0.32 6.48
CA PHE A 88 -13.01 -0.14 5.04
C PHE A 88 -14.39 0.50 4.75
N GLN A 89 -15.47 -0.07 5.28
CA GLN A 89 -16.84 0.42 5.07
C GLN A 89 -17.03 1.86 5.55
N GLY A 90 -16.41 2.24 6.66
CA GLY A 90 -16.43 3.62 7.15
C GLY A 90 -15.70 4.59 6.22
N GLU A 91 -14.56 4.19 5.66
CA GLU A 91 -13.75 5.04 4.77
C GLU A 91 -14.34 5.18 3.37
N VAL A 92 -14.99 4.13 2.83
CA VAL A 92 -15.49 4.17 1.45
C VAL A 92 -16.92 4.69 1.31
N SER A 93 -17.70 4.73 2.39
CA SER A 93 -19.13 5.10 2.33
C SER A 93 -19.32 6.61 2.14
N ALA A 94 -20.25 6.99 1.26
CA ALA A 94 -20.66 8.38 1.04
C ALA A 94 -21.42 9.00 2.22
N TYR A 95 -21.99 8.17 3.09
CA TYR A 95 -22.75 8.58 4.27
C TYR A 95 -22.23 7.87 5.51
N ASN A 96 -22.29 8.54 6.65
CA ASN A 96 -22.07 7.95 7.96
C ASN A 96 -23.27 7.08 8.36
N ALA A 97 -23.11 6.24 9.39
CA ALA A 97 -24.18 5.38 9.90
C ALA A 97 -25.43 6.15 10.38
N ASP A 98 -25.29 7.44 10.70
CA ASP A 98 -26.38 8.35 11.09
C ASP A 98 -27.08 9.03 9.89
N GLY A 99 -26.65 8.73 8.65
CA GLY A 99 -27.21 9.31 7.43
C GLY A 99 -26.64 10.67 7.02
N SER A 100 -25.71 11.24 7.78
CA SER A 100 -24.99 12.46 7.37
C SER A 100 -23.98 12.18 6.25
N VAL A 101 -23.65 13.20 5.45
CA VAL A 101 -22.62 13.09 4.39
C VAL A 101 -21.26 12.84 5.01
N ASN A 102 -20.55 11.81 4.53
CA ASN A 102 -19.18 11.53 4.94
C ASN A 102 -18.20 12.40 4.12
N ALA A 103 -17.73 13.50 4.72
CA ALA A 103 -16.76 14.40 4.09
C ALA A 103 -15.37 13.77 3.88
N ASN A 104 -15.09 12.65 4.55
CA ASN A 104 -13.80 11.97 4.54
C ASN A 104 -13.81 10.71 3.66
N THR A 105 -14.87 10.50 2.87
CA THR A 105 -15.01 9.31 2.04
C THR A 105 -13.94 9.26 0.95
N THR A 106 -13.27 8.11 0.80
CA THR A 106 -12.23 7.92 -0.22
C THR A 106 -12.81 7.53 -1.58
N LEU A 107 -13.93 6.81 -1.60
CA LEU A 107 -14.56 6.29 -2.83
C LEU A 107 -15.98 6.82 -3.08
N GLY A 108 -16.63 7.41 -2.07
CA GLY A 108 -17.97 7.97 -2.23
C GLY A 108 -19.04 6.91 -2.57
N VAL A 109 -18.88 5.68 -2.07
CA VAL A 109 -19.81 4.58 -2.34
C VAL A 109 -21.12 4.83 -1.63
N ILE A 110 -22.19 4.92 -2.40
CA ILE A 110 -23.54 4.84 -1.85
C ILE A 110 -23.79 3.36 -1.58
N SER A 111 -23.52 2.93 -0.35
CA SER A 111 -23.99 1.65 0.18
C SER A 111 -25.48 1.49 -0.12
N PRO A 112 -26.01 0.26 -0.32
CA PRO A 112 -27.43 0.05 -0.54
C PRO A 112 -28.20 0.22 0.79
N LEU A 113 -28.06 1.37 1.44
CA LEU A 113 -28.99 1.87 2.42
C LEU A 113 -29.86 2.94 1.75
N ALA A 114 -31.01 2.47 1.28
CA ALA A 114 -32.30 3.19 1.27
C ALA A 114 -32.44 4.51 0.47
N VAL A 115 -31.73 4.70 -0.64
CA VAL A 115 -32.16 5.68 -1.66
C VAL A 115 -32.78 4.93 -2.84
N PRO A 116 -34.10 5.04 -3.08
CA PRO A 116 -34.74 4.47 -4.26
C PRO A 116 -34.04 4.97 -5.55
N GLY A 117 -33.48 4.05 -6.33
CA GLY A 117 -32.78 4.37 -7.58
C GLY A 117 -31.25 4.42 -7.50
N ALA A 118 -30.63 4.17 -6.34
CA ALA A 118 -29.18 3.98 -6.26
C ALA A 118 -28.77 2.70 -7.01
N SER A 119 -27.81 2.80 -7.94
CA SER A 119 -27.25 1.62 -8.60
C SER A 119 -26.34 0.86 -7.63
N ALA A 120 -26.43 -0.47 -7.63
CA ALA A 120 -25.63 -1.37 -6.78
C ALA A 120 -24.12 -1.39 -7.11
N GLY A 121 -23.63 -0.40 -7.87
CA GLY A 121 -22.44 -0.47 -8.70
C GLY A 121 -21.12 -0.75 -7.97
N LEU A 122 -21.03 -0.41 -6.67
CA LEU A 122 -19.92 -0.83 -5.80
C LEU A 122 -20.36 -1.72 -4.63
N ALA A 123 -21.65 -1.78 -4.29
CA ALA A 123 -22.17 -2.63 -3.22
C ALA A 123 -21.93 -4.13 -3.51
N ALA A 124 -22.07 -4.54 -4.77
CA ALA A 124 -21.82 -5.91 -5.21
C ALA A 124 -20.33 -6.29 -5.22
N PHE A 125 -19.44 -5.30 -5.15
CA PHE A 125 -17.99 -5.48 -5.09
C PHE A 125 -17.45 -5.28 -3.68
N GLN A 126 -18.28 -5.10 -2.66
CA GLN A 126 -17.78 -4.92 -1.30
C GLN A 126 -17.15 -6.21 -0.77
N PRO A 127 -15.96 -6.12 -0.16
CA PRO A 127 -15.26 -7.26 0.43
C PRO A 127 -16.08 -7.80 1.61
N THR A 128 -16.16 -9.13 1.70
CA THR A 128 -16.70 -9.79 2.90
C THR A 128 -15.70 -9.78 4.05
N GLY A 129 -14.40 -9.71 3.74
CA GLY A 129 -13.28 -9.75 4.69
C GLY A 129 -12.41 -8.50 4.68
N ASP A 130 -11.22 -8.64 5.25
CA ASP A 130 -10.22 -7.57 5.32
C ASP A 130 -9.66 -7.23 3.93
N VAL A 131 -9.18 -6.00 3.77
CA VAL A 131 -8.63 -5.51 2.51
C VAL A 131 -7.23 -4.95 2.68
N VAL A 132 -6.44 -5.03 1.62
CA VAL A 132 -5.17 -4.32 1.53
C VAL A 132 -5.45 -2.89 1.08
N LYS A 133 -5.11 -1.92 1.91
CA LYS A 133 -5.14 -0.49 1.61
C LYS A 133 -3.75 -0.02 1.20
N ILE A 134 -3.67 0.61 0.04
CA ILE A 134 -2.49 1.33 -0.43
C ILE A 134 -2.86 2.79 -0.50
N ALA A 135 -2.28 3.62 0.35
CA ALA A 135 -2.52 5.07 0.36
C ALA A 135 -1.25 5.82 -0.04
N ILE A 136 -1.39 6.80 -0.92
CA ILE A 136 -0.34 7.76 -1.28
C ILE A 136 -0.66 9.03 -0.50
N PRO A 137 -0.04 9.27 0.68
CA PRO A 137 -0.35 10.43 1.48
C PRO A 137 -0.03 11.74 0.75
N GLN A 138 -0.64 12.82 1.22
CA GLN A 138 -0.20 14.16 0.87
C GLN A 138 1.18 14.37 1.49
N VAL A 139 2.19 14.43 0.63
CA VAL A 139 3.58 14.75 0.99
C VAL A 139 4.00 15.99 0.24
N ASP A 140 4.48 16.99 0.97
CA ASP A 140 5.09 18.17 0.39
C ASP A 140 6.42 17.77 -0.25
N THR A 141 6.43 17.67 -1.58
CA THR A 141 7.61 17.29 -2.35
C THR A 141 7.80 18.23 -3.54
N VAL A 142 9.05 18.53 -3.86
CA VAL A 142 9.45 19.26 -5.08
C VAL A 142 9.74 18.32 -6.25
N LYS A 143 9.65 16.99 -6.03
CA LYS A 143 9.91 15.95 -7.03
C LYS A 143 8.62 15.28 -7.48
N ASN A 144 7.73 16.03 -8.14
CA ASN A 144 6.50 15.47 -8.70
C ASN A 144 6.82 14.39 -9.74
N LEU A 145 5.94 13.38 -9.83
CA LEU A 145 6.07 12.35 -10.84
C LEU A 145 5.90 12.98 -12.23
N SER A 146 6.85 12.69 -13.11
CA SER A 146 6.86 13.18 -14.49
C SER A 146 7.31 12.06 -15.43
N MET A 147 6.78 12.07 -16.64
CA MET A 147 7.10 11.13 -17.71
C MET A 147 7.39 11.88 -19.01
N SER A 148 8.46 11.50 -19.71
CA SER A 148 8.78 12.07 -21.01
C SER A 148 9.21 11.02 -22.02
N VAL A 149 8.99 11.32 -23.29
CA VAL A 149 9.50 10.60 -24.46
C VAL A 149 10.24 11.62 -25.33
N ASP A 150 11.54 11.40 -25.54
CA ASP A 150 12.38 12.36 -26.26
C ASP A 150 12.06 12.37 -27.76
N SER A 151 11.73 11.21 -28.37
CA SER A 151 11.31 11.17 -29.78
C SER A 151 10.43 9.97 -30.13
N ILE A 152 9.47 10.21 -31.04
CA ILE A 152 8.63 9.18 -31.65
C ILE A 152 9.03 9.03 -33.13
N LYS A 153 9.31 7.81 -33.61
CA LYS A 153 9.77 7.55 -34.99
C LYS A 153 9.05 6.37 -35.64
N MET A 154 8.90 6.41 -36.96
CA MET A 154 8.45 5.24 -37.75
C MET A 154 9.61 4.31 -38.08
N GLY A 155 9.29 3.04 -38.28
CA GLY A 155 10.16 2.06 -38.93
C GLY A 155 10.64 2.56 -40.28
N ASN A 156 11.92 2.28 -40.57
CA ASN A 156 12.59 2.66 -41.81
C ASN A 156 12.67 4.18 -42.07
N SER A 157 12.47 5.01 -41.03
CA SER A 157 12.66 6.46 -41.09
C SER A 157 13.50 6.95 -39.91
N THR A 158 14.42 7.87 -40.16
CA THR A 158 15.15 8.58 -39.11
C THR A 158 14.41 9.83 -38.63
N ALA A 159 13.34 10.23 -39.32
CA ALA A 159 12.54 11.39 -38.98
C ALA A 159 11.64 11.11 -37.77
N SER A 160 11.54 12.09 -36.88
CA SER A 160 10.66 12.03 -35.70
C SER A 160 9.39 12.85 -35.92
N TYR A 161 8.28 12.37 -35.37
CA TYR A 161 7.03 13.15 -35.24
C TYR A 161 7.04 14.14 -34.08
N GLY A 162 8.14 14.21 -33.32
CA GLY A 162 8.31 15.08 -32.17
C GLY A 162 8.43 14.33 -30.85
N SER A 163 8.30 15.07 -29.76
CA SER A 163 8.43 14.62 -28.37
C SER A 163 7.11 14.73 -27.63
N PHE A 164 6.96 13.97 -26.55
CA PHE A 164 5.80 14.01 -25.67
C PHE A 164 6.25 14.05 -24.21
N ALA A 165 5.54 14.81 -23.38
CA ALA A 165 5.79 14.84 -21.94
C ALA A 165 4.46 15.00 -21.16
N VAL A 166 4.36 14.28 -20.05
CA VAL A 166 3.34 14.45 -19.02
C VAL A 166 4.06 14.83 -17.73
N ASN A 167 3.89 16.07 -17.31
CA ASN A 167 4.55 16.62 -16.13
C ASN A 167 3.53 16.85 -15.02
N ASP A 168 4.02 16.94 -13.79
CA ASP A 168 3.21 17.23 -12.60
C ASP A 168 2.07 16.23 -12.40
N ILE A 169 2.36 14.94 -12.58
CA ILE A 169 1.42 13.88 -12.21
C ILE A 169 1.33 13.85 -10.68
N LYS A 170 0.21 14.37 -10.16
CA LYS A 170 -0.10 14.39 -8.74
C LYS A 170 -0.89 13.15 -8.36
N LEU A 171 -0.24 12.21 -7.68
CA LEU A 171 -0.88 11.02 -7.13
C LEU A 171 -1.17 11.16 -5.63
N GLN A 172 -0.79 12.27 -5.02
CA GLN A 172 -0.98 12.52 -3.60
C GLN A 172 -2.47 12.57 -3.23
N GLY A 173 -2.82 11.93 -2.11
CA GLY A 173 -4.21 11.74 -1.67
C GLY A 173 -4.92 10.54 -2.32
N THR A 174 -4.26 9.82 -3.22
CA THR A 174 -4.85 8.63 -3.86
C THR A 174 -4.87 7.45 -2.88
N THR A 175 -5.99 6.73 -2.82
CA THR A 175 -6.11 5.48 -2.04
C THR A 175 -6.66 4.36 -2.93
N VAL A 176 -6.04 3.18 -2.85
CA VAL A 176 -6.43 1.96 -3.56
C VAL A 176 -6.71 0.87 -2.55
N TYR A 177 -7.79 0.13 -2.76
CA TYR A 177 -8.14 -1.05 -1.96
C TYR A 177 -8.10 -2.29 -2.84
N ILE A 178 -7.55 -3.38 -2.31
CA ILE A 178 -7.42 -4.68 -3.01
C ILE A 178 -7.97 -5.78 -2.10
N TRP A 179 -8.81 -6.64 -2.65
CA TRP A 179 -9.39 -7.79 -1.94
C TRP A 179 -9.64 -8.95 -2.90
N ALA A 180 -9.78 -10.16 -2.32
CA ALA A 180 -10.16 -11.36 -3.06
C ALA A 180 -11.69 -11.43 -3.22
N HIS A 181 -12.16 -11.95 -4.35
CA HIS A 181 -13.58 -12.22 -4.64
C HIS A 181 -13.91 -13.70 -4.47
#